data_AF-A0A1H9CTJ4-F1
#
_entry.id   AF-A0A1H9CTJ4-F1
#
_cell.length_a   1.000
_cell.length_b   1.000
_cell.length_c   1.000
_cell.angle_alpha   90.00
_cell.angle_beta   90.00
_cell.angle_gamma   90.00
#
_symmetry.space_group_name_H-M   'P 1'
#
loop_
_entity.id
_entity.type
_entity.pdbx_description
1 polymer ?
#
loop_
_entity_poly.entity_id
_entity_poly.type
_entity_poly.pdbx_seq_one_letter_code
_entity_poly.pdbx_strand_id
1 'polypeptide(L)'
;METKIQINQKLIKRKILELAKTKKELNIEKGKNMAEIVKVMKPKLPTDILDLDDIKEQYGYSKKTIYRYRCKGLKYSKSSEKGYVHIVRKDLEDFLKKDMYDV
;
A
#
# COMPACT_ATOMS: atom_id res chain seq x y z
N MET A 1 -34.32 38.43 -37.04
CA MET A 1 -34.49 37.46 -35.92
C MET A 1 -33.31 36.50 -35.95
N GLU A 2 -32.15 36.83 -35.38
CA GLU A 2 -30.95 35.98 -35.47
C GLU A 2 -30.21 35.78 -34.13
N THR A 3 -30.81 36.20 -33.02
CA THR A 3 -30.15 36.19 -31.71
C THR A 3 -30.40 34.93 -30.87
N LYS A 4 -31.09 33.92 -31.40
CA LYS A 4 -31.42 32.69 -30.64
C LYS A 4 -30.49 31.48 -30.90
N ILE A 5 -29.58 31.54 -31.88
CA ILE A 5 -28.73 30.37 -32.28
C ILE A 5 -27.26 30.51 -31.86
N GLN A 6 -26.85 31.63 -31.25
CA GLN A 6 -25.62 31.65 -30.44
C GLN A 6 -25.85 30.97 -29.09
N ILE A 7 -26.29 29.69 -29.13
CA ILE A 7 -26.18 28.79 -27.99
C ILE A 7 -24.75 28.89 -27.52
N ASN A 8 -24.62 29.23 -26.23
CA ASN A 8 -23.43 29.66 -25.52
C ASN A 8 -22.25 28.68 -25.69
N GLN A 9 -21.56 28.72 -26.84
CA GLN A 9 -20.49 27.80 -27.22
C GLN A 9 -19.36 27.80 -26.18
N LYS A 10 -19.17 28.93 -25.50
CA LYS A 10 -18.25 29.09 -24.37
C LYS A 10 -18.65 28.26 -23.16
N LEU A 11 -19.94 28.22 -22.83
CA LEU A 11 -20.49 27.39 -21.75
C LEU A 11 -20.37 25.90 -22.08
N ILE A 12 -20.66 25.52 -23.34
CA ILE A 12 -20.51 24.13 -23.80
C ILE A 12 -19.05 23.69 -23.73
N LYS A 13 -18.11 24.51 -24.23
CA LYS A 13 -16.66 24.23 -24.15
C LYS A 13 -16.19 24.08 -22.70
N ARG A 14 -16.67 24.92 -21.78
CA ARG A 14 -16.36 24.81 -20.34
C ARG A 14 -16.87 23.50 -19.74
N LYS A 15 -18.12 23.12 -20.03
CA LYS A 15 -18.72 21.85 -19.58
C LYS A 15 -17.94 20.63 -20.10
N ILE A 16 -17.48 20.65 -21.35
CA ILE A 16 -16.66 19.57 -21.93
C ILE A 16 -15.31 19.46 -21.22
N LEU A 17 -14.65 20.59 -20.96
CA LEU A 17 -13.38 20.62 -20.22
C LEU A 17 -13.53 20.12 -18.78
N GLU A 18 -14.62 20.50 -18.11
CA GLU A 18 -14.94 20.05 -16.76
C GLU A 18 -15.17 18.53 -16.73
N LEU A 19 -15.99 18.01 -17.65
CA LEU A 19 -16.21 16.56 -17.81
C LEU A 19 -14.91 15.79 -18.10
N ALA A 20 -14.03 16.33 -18.94
CA ALA A 20 -12.74 15.71 -19.24
C ALA A 20 -11.84 15.64 -18.00
N LYS A 21 -11.85 16.70 -17.17
CA LYS A 21 -11.12 16.74 -15.90
C LYS A 21 -11.68 15.72 -14.90
N THR A 22 -12.99 15.68 -14.71
CA THR A 22 -13.66 14.72 -13.82
C THR A 22 -13.41 13.28 -14.26
N LYS A 23 -13.43 12.99 -15.57
CA LYS A 23 -13.09 11.66 -16.10
C LYS A 23 -11.64 11.25 -15.78
N LYS A 24 -10.70 12.20 -15.86
CA LYS A 24 -9.29 11.95 -15.52
C LYS A 24 -9.13 11.65 -14.03
N GLU A 25 -9.77 12.43 -13.16
CA GLU A 25 -9.77 12.23 -11.71
C GLU A 25 -10.36 10.86 -11.33
N LEU A 26 -11.51 10.51 -11.92
CA LEU A 26 -12.16 9.21 -11.72
C LEU A 26 -11.26 8.03 -12.13
N ASN A 27 -10.52 8.16 -13.24
CA ASN A 27 -9.60 7.12 -13.68
C ASN A 27 -8.41 6.95 -12.72
N ILE A 28 -7.91 8.05 -12.15
CA ILE A 28 -6.85 8.02 -11.14
C ILE A 28 -7.36 7.29 -9.88
N GLU A 29 -8.57 7.61 -9.43
CA GLU A 29 -9.18 7.00 -8.25
C GLU A 29 -9.48 5.50 -8.46
N LYS A 30 -10.01 5.13 -9.63
CA LYS A 30 -10.17 3.71 -10.02
C LYS A 30 -8.83 2.96 -10.01
N GLY A 31 -7.76 3.60 -10.47
CA GLY A 31 -6.41 3.02 -10.44
C GLY A 31 -5.92 2.77 -9.01
N LYS A 32 -6.16 3.70 -8.08
CA LYS A 32 -5.84 3.54 -6.66
C LYS A 32 -6.63 2.37 -6.04
N ASN A 33 -7.95 2.35 -6.26
CA ASN A 33 -8.82 1.29 -5.75
C ASN A 33 -8.42 -0.09 -6.30
N MET A 34 -8.03 -0.18 -7.57
CA MET A 34 -7.57 -1.45 -8.16
C MET A 34 -6.27 -1.95 -7.50
N ALA A 35 -5.32 -1.07 -7.22
CA ALA A 35 -4.08 -1.44 -6.52
C ALA A 35 -4.35 -1.94 -5.10
N GLU A 36 -5.29 -1.32 -4.39
CA GLU A 36 -5.74 -1.77 -3.08
C GLU A 36 -6.42 -3.14 -3.14
N ILE A 37 -7.31 -3.36 -4.10
CA ILE A 37 -7.98 -4.66 -4.31
C ILE A 37 -6.95 -5.76 -4.58
N VAL A 38 -5.96 -5.51 -5.44
CA VAL A 38 -4.91 -6.49 -5.75
C VAL A 38 -4.07 -6.80 -4.51
N LYS A 39 -3.75 -5.79 -3.67
CA LYS A 39 -3.04 -6.00 -2.40
C LYS A 39 -3.84 -6.88 -1.44
N VAL A 40 -5.16 -6.69 -1.34
CA VAL A 40 -6.04 -7.49 -0.47
C VAL A 40 -6.24 -8.91 -1.00
N MET A 41 -6.28 -9.09 -2.32
CA MET A 41 -6.49 -10.40 -2.94
C MET A 41 -5.27 -11.32 -2.88
N LYS A 42 -4.05 -10.79 -2.73
CA LYS A 42 -2.85 -11.63 -2.67
C LYS A 42 -2.83 -12.41 -1.34
N PRO A 43 -2.92 -13.76 -1.36
CA PRO A 43 -2.91 -14.54 -0.14
C PRO A 43 -1.56 -14.38 0.56
N LYS A 44 -1.60 -14.13 1.87
CA LYS A 44 -0.41 -14.05 2.73
C LYS A 44 0.12 -15.46 2.95
N LEU A 45 1.27 -15.79 2.37
CA LEU A 45 1.87 -17.11 2.50
C LEU A 45 2.87 -17.13 3.66
N PRO A 46 2.98 -18.24 4.42
CA PRO A 46 3.98 -18.36 5.49
C PRO A 46 5.42 -18.21 5.00
N THR A 47 5.68 -18.54 3.73
CA THR A 47 6.97 -18.46 3.07
C THR A 47 7.29 -17.08 2.50
N ASP A 48 6.39 -16.11 2.63
CA ASP A 48 6.64 -14.75 2.16
C ASP A 48 7.87 -14.17 2.85
N ILE A 49 8.74 -13.54 2.06
CA ILE A 49 9.88 -12.79 2.55
C ILE A 49 9.43 -11.33 2.67
N LEU A 50 9.36 -10.84 3.91
CA LEU A 50 8.93 -9.49 4.24
C LEU A 50 10.14 -8.60 4.48
N ASP A 51 10.11 -7.40 3.91
CA ASP A 51 11.01 -6.33 4.33
C ASP A 51 10.43 -5.50 5.48
N LEU A 52 11.17 -4.49 5.93
CA LEU A 52 10.73 -3.65 7.05
C LEU A 52 9.52 -2.77 6.72
N ASP A 53 9.31 -2.43 5.45
CA ASP A 53 8.20 -1.59 5.02
C ASP A 53 6.93 -2.45 4.87
N ASP A 54 7.04 -3.68 4.36
CA ASP A 54 5.98 -4.70 4.36
C ASP A 54 5.47 -4.97 5.77
N ILE A 55 6.39 -5.15 6.73
CA ILE A 55 6.02 -5.42 8.13
C ILE A 55 5.28 -4.23 8.74
N LYS A 56 5.72 -3.01 8.41
CA LYS A 56 5.04 -1.79 8.87
C LYS A 56 3.64 -1.68 8.29
N GLU A 57 3.46 -1.94 6.99
CA GLU A 57 2.16 -1.85 6.32
C GLU A 57 1.20 -2.95 6.77
N GLN A 58 1.68 -4.19 6.89
CA GLN A 58 0.82 -5.36 7.12
C GLN A 58 0.58 -5.68 8.60
N TYR A 59 1.50 -5.33 9.49
CA TYR A 59 1.44 -5.66 10.92
C TYR A 59 1.54 -4.42 11.83
N GLY A 60 1.79 -3.22 11.28
CA GLY A 60 1.85 -1.98 12.07
C GLY A 60 3.11 -1.82 12.93
N TYR A 61 4.09 -2.71 12.81
CA TYR A 61 5.31 -2.62 13.62
C TYR A 61 6.36 -1.69 12.99
N SER A 62 6.89 -0.77 13.79
CA SER A 62 7.95 0.13 13.35
C SER A 62 9.30 -0.58 13.20
N LYS A 63 10.20 0.01 12.40
CA LYS A 63 11.58 -0.48 12.24
C LYS A 63 12.30 -0.66 13.58
N LYS A 64 12.06 0.25 14.54
CA LYS A 64 12.63 0.19 15.90
C LYS A 64 12.09 -1.01 16.69
N THR A 65 10.80 -1.32 16.55
CA THR A 65 10.20 -2.51 17.17
C THR A 65 10.82 -3.79 16.61
N ILE A 66 10.92 -3.90 15.28
CA ILE A 66 11.53 -5.07 14.64
C ILE A 66 13.00 -5.23 15.01
N TYR A 67 13.75 -4.13 15.14
CA TYR A 67 15.12 -4.19 15.67
C TYR A 67 15.16 -4.80 17.08
N ARG A 68 14.28 -4.39 17.99
CA ARG A 68 14.19 -4.99 19.34
C ARG A 68 13.83 -6.47 19.29
N TYR A 69 12.88 -6.88 18.44
CA TYR A 69 12.52 -8.29 18.28
C TYR A 69 13.70 -9.12 17.77
N ARG A 70 14.50 -8.57 16.86
CA ARG A 70 15.75 -9.22 16.43
C ARG A 70 16.75 -9.38 17.57
N CYS A 71 16.91 -8.38 18.43
CA CYS A 71 17.73 -8.51 19.64
C CYS A 71 17.19 -9.57 20.62
N LYS A 72 15.87 -9.78 20.65
CA LYS A 72 15.20 -10.85 21.42
C LYS A 72 15.26 -12.24 20.76
N GLY A 73 15.85 -12.36 19.56
CA GLY A 73 16.02 -13.65 18.86
C GLY A 73 15.06 -13.92 17.71
N LEU A 74 14.33 -12.91 17.21
CA LEU A 74 13.60 -13.03 15.94
C LEU A 74 14.58 -13.35 14.80
N LYS A 75 14.30 -14.41 14.04
CA LYS A 75 15.10 -14.80 12.88
C LYS A 75 14.97 -13.80 11.74
N TYR A 76 16.09 -13.49 11.10
CA TYR A 76 16.15 -12.57 9.96
C TYR A 76 17.34 -12.94 9.07
N SER A 77 17.29 -12.51 7.81
CA SER A 77 18.42 -12.54 6.89
C SER A 77 18.79 -11.13 6.46
N LYS A 78 20.07 -10.95 6.11
CA LYS A 78 20.60 -9.71 5.52
C LYS A 78 21.62 -10.08 4.45
N SER A 79 21.62 -9.36 3.34
CA SER A 79 22.56 -9.60 2.23
C SER A 79 23.98 -9.11 2.53
N SER A 80 24.11 -8.12 3.41
CA SER A 80 25.39 -7.60 3.87
C SER A 80 25.24 -6.96 5.25
N GLU A 81 26.33 -6.52 5.87
CA GLU A 81 26.28 -5.93 7.21
C GLU A 81 25.37 -4.69 7.30
N LYS A 82 25.36 -3.87 6.24
CA LYS A 82 24.48 -2.71 6.04
C LYS A 82 23.29 -3.01 5.12
N GLY A 83 23.08 -4.27 4.76
CA GLY A 83 22.06 -4.70 3.81
C GLY A 83 20.64 -4.61 4.38
N TYR A 84 19.66 -4.73 3.48
CA TYR A 84 18.26 -4.78 3.85
C TYR A 84 17.96 -6.02 4.70
N VAL A 85 17.03 -5.84 5.62
CA VAL A 85 16.60 -6.87 6.56
C VAL A 85 15.39 -7.55 5.96
N HIS A 86 15.47 -8.87 5.84
CA HIS A 86 14.42 -9.71 5.34
C HIS A 86 14.00 -10.70 6.42
N ILE A 87 12.69 -10.92 6.56
CA ILE A 87 12.11 -11.77 7.59
C ILE A 87 11.07 -12.67 6.93
N VAL A 88 11.15 -13.98 7.18
CA VAL A 88 10.12 -14.92 6.70
C VAL A 88 8.86 -14.69 7.53
N ARG A 89 7.71 -14.55 6.87
CA ARG A 89 6.42 -14.28 7.53
C ARG A 89 6.14 -15.25 8.67
N LYS A 90 6.34 -16.55 8.44
CA LYS A 90 6.17 -17.59 9.46
C LYS A 90 7.02 -17.34 10.71
N ASP A 91 8.30 -17.04 10.54
CA ASP A 91 9.21 -16.79 11.66
C ASP A 91 8.77 -15.56 12.47
N LEU A 92 8.25 -14.51 11.81
CA LEU A 92 7.68 -13.35 12.49
C LEU A 92 6.43 -13.71 13.28
N GLU A 93 5.47 -14.41 12.67
CA GLU A 93 4.21 -14.77 13.32
C GLU A 93 4.41 -15.75 14.48
N ASP A 94 5.30 -16.73 14.33
CA ASP A 94 5.64 -17.68 15.39
C ASP A 94 6.34 -16.97 16.56
N PHE A 95 7.22 -16.00 16.27
CA PHE A 95 7.84 -15.16 17.30
C PHE A 95 6.80 -14.31 18.04
N LEU A 96 5.90 -13.65 17.33
CA LEU A 96 4.86 -12.81 17.92
C LEU A 96 3.89 -13.62 18.80
N LYS A 97 3.53 -14.84 18.37
CA LYS A 97 2.74 -15.75 19.19
C LYS A 97 3.47 -16.04 20.50
N LYS A 98 4.76 -16.40 20.44
CA LYS A 98 5.55 -16.71 21.63
C LYS A 98 5.69 -15.52 22.58
N ASP A 99 6.02 -14.32 22.09
CA ASP A 99 6.19 -13.10 22.91
C ASP A 99 4.87 -12.69 23.61
N MET A 100 3.70 -13.10 23.10
CA MET A 100 2.40 -12.87 23.77
C MET A 100 2.11 -13.84 24.93
N TYR A 101 2.73 -15.03 24.96
CA TYR A 101 2.53 -16.02 26.02
C TYR A 101 3.64 -15.99 27.09
N ASP A 102 4.70 -15.20 26.89
CA ASP A 102 5.79 -14.98 27.85
C ASP A 102 5.49 -13.80 28.82
N VAL A 103 4.20 -13.44 29.00
CA VAL A 103 3.71 -12.45 29.99
C VAL A 103 3.11 -13.15 31.20
#